data_AF-A0A1D1XN26-F1
#
_entry.id   AF-A0A1D1XN26-F1
#
_cell.length_a   1.000
_cell.length_b   1.000
_cell.length_c   1.000
_cell.angle_alpha   90.00
_cell.angle_beta   90.00
_cell.angle_gamma   90.00
#
_symmetry.space_group_name_H-M   'P 1'
#
loop_
_entity.id
_entity.type
_entity.pdbx_description
1 polymer ?
#
loop_
_entity_poly.entity_id
_entity_poly.type
_entity_poly.pdbx_seq_one_letter_code
_entity_poly.pdbx_strand_id
1 'polypeptide(L)'
;MATTWDVNATVQYDAANLSMGVEYTPVVGMSLEGEDYEGWENPVHLQIKTPESTAVLSNTVSYMAIPLRDFKDFSFPSFKLTTPIDSNKMITLTAKTNQEAKLNSMLLFSNTIIMDEGNPTGPLSIRWSLQFSAEYDA
;
A
#
# COMPACT_ATOMS: atom_id res chain seq x y z
N MET A 1 -22.99 -12.61 13.84
CA MET A 1 -22.64 -12.39 12.43
C MET A 1 -21.57 -11.31 12.42
N ALA A 2 -20.36 -11.65 11.98
CA ALA A 2 -19.27 -10.69 11.82
C ALA A 2 -19.26 -10.24 10.36
N THR A 3 -19.18 -8.94 10.12
CA THR A 3 -18.98 -8.41 8.77
C THR A 3 -17.48 -8.27 8.56
N THR A 4 -16.92 -9.04 7.65
CA THR A 4 -15.51 -8.92 7.27
C THR A 4 -15.37 -7.93 6.14
N TRP A 5 -14.48 -6.95 6.30
CA TRP A 5 -14.07 -5.98 5.30
C TRP A 5 -12.64 -6.26 4.89
N ASP A 6 -12.46 -6.76 3.67
CA ASP A 6 -11.16 -6.87 3.04
C ASP A 6 -10.93 -5.69 2.11
N VAL A 7 -9.86 -4.93 2.37
CA VAL A 7 -9.37 -3.90 1.47
C VAL A 7 -8.00 -4.32 0.98
N ASN A 8 -7.88 -4.50 -0.33
CA ASN A 8 -6.60 -4.78 -0.99
C ASN A 8 -6.42 -3.81 -2.15
N ALA A 9 -5.36 -3.03 -2.09
CA ALA A 9 -4.97 -2.05 -3.10
C ALA A 9 -3.58 -2.44 -3.63
N THR A 10 -3.50 -2.80 -4.92
CA THR A 10 -2.23 -3.22 -5.55
C THR A 10 -1.83 -2.31 -6.70
N VAL A 11 -0.52 -2.02 -6.80
CA VAL A 11 0.13 -1.26 -7.87
C VAL A 11 1.26 -2.08 -8.45
N GLN A 12 1.40 -2.03 -9.77
CA GLN A 12 2.54 -2.61 -10.48
C GLN A 12 3.37 -1.51 -11.11
N TYR A 13 4.68 -1.57 -10.93
CA TYR A 13 5.63 -0.62 -11.48
C TYR A 13 6.73 -1.34 -12.26
N ASP A 14 7.09 -0.85 -13.44
CA ASP A 14 8.15 -1.45 -14.26
C ASP A 14 9.51 -1.17 -13.61
N ALA A 15 10.16 -2.24 -13.14
CA ALA A 15 11.44 -2.15 -12.45
C ALA A 15 12.59 -1.74 -13.37
N ALA A 16 12.43 -1.82 -14.70
CA ALA A 16 13.41 -1.32 -15.66
C ALA A 16 13.57 0.22 -15.60
N ASN A 17 12.61 0.93 -15.00
CA ASN A 17 12.70 2.38 -14.78
C ASN A 17 13.48 2.79 -13.53
N LEU A 18 13.98 1.82 -12.74
CA LEU A 18 14.79 2.11 -11.55
C LEU A 18 16.28 1.91 -11.84
N SER A 19 17.09 2.78 -11.26
CA SER A 19 18.55 2.62 -11.24
C SER A 19 18.95 1.53 -10.27
N MET A 20 19.81 0.61 -10.72
CA MET A 20 20.45 -0.40 -9.87
C MET A 20 21.32 0.27 -8.81
N GLY A 21 21.50 -0.39 -7.67
CA GLY A 21 22.40 0.11 -6.63
C GLY A 21 21.77 1.18 -5.72
N VAL A 22 20.65 1.79 -6.13
CA VAL A 22 19.92 2.83 -5.40
C VAL A 22 18.90 2.18 -4.45
N GLU A 23 18.82 2.72 -3.24
CA GLU A 23 17.78 2.37 -2.28
C GLU A 23 16.56 3.27 -2.51
N TYR A 24 15.38 2.66 -2.58
CA TYR A 24 14.10 3.33 -2.77
C TYR A 24 13.20 3.07 -1.58
N THR A 25 12.49 4.11 -1.14
CA THR A 25 11.51 4.05 -0.04
C THR A 25 10.16 4.57 -0.54
N PRO A 26 9.28 3.70 -1.06
CA PRO A 26 7.99 4.12 -1.57
C PRO A 26 7.08 4.64 -0.46
N VAL A 27 6.26 5.63 -0.78
CA VAL A 27 5.34 6.31 0.13
C VAL A 27 3.96 6.39 -0.52
N VAL A 28 2.92 6.14 0.28
CA VAL A 28 1.51 6.29 -0.11
C VAL A 28 0.78 7.16 0.91
N GLY A 29 -0.07 8.05 0.43
CA GLY A 29 -0.98 8.82 1.27
C GLY A 29 -2.16 7.95 1.69
N MET A 30 -2.48 7.91 2.98
CA MET A 30 -3.66 7.24 3.51
C MET A 30 -4.51 8.20 4.35
N SER A 31 -5.82 8.00 4.31
CA SER A 31 -6.82 8.71 5.11
C SER A 31 -7.95 7.76 5.50
N LEU A 32 -8.55 7.99 6.67
CA LEU A 32 -9.82 7.36 7.03
C LEU A 32 -10.96 8.36 6.82
N GLU A 33 -11.84 8.08 5.87
CA GLU A 33 -13.04 8.88 5.61
C GLU A 33 -14.20 8.37 6.45
N GLY A 34 -14.61 9.13 7.47
CA GLY A 34 -15.73 8.77 8.35
C GLY A 34 -15.84 9.65 9.59
N GLU A 35 -16.52 9.13 10.61
CA GLU A 35 -16.77 9.84 11.87
C GLU A 35 -15.64 9.62 12.87
N ASP A 36 -15.19 8.38 13.03
CA ASP A 36 -14.15 7.98 13.98
C ASP A 36 -13.46 6.66 13.58
N TYR A 37 -12.70 6.09 14.52
CA TYR A 37 -11.99 4.81 14.41
C TYR A 37 -12.83 3.62 14.89
N GLU A 38 -14.12 3.78 15.21
CA GLU A 38 -14.93 2.67 15.72
C GLU A 38 -14.99 1.53 14.68
N GLY A 39 -14.82 0.31 15.17
CA GLY A 39 -14.72 -0.91 14.37
C GLY A 39 -13.32 -1.19 13.80
N TRP A 40 -12.39 -0.24 13.82
CA TRP A 40 -11.01 -0.52 13.42
C TRP A 40 -10.27 -1.26 14.53
N GLU A 41 -9.72 -2.43 14.20
CA GLU A 41 -8.94 -3.25 15.13
C GLU A 41 -7.60 -3.68 14.52
N ASN A 42 -7.60 -3.95 13.22
CA ASN A 42 -6.42 -4.47 12.53
C ASN A 42 -5.63 -3.35 11.85
N PRO A 43 -4.30 -3.49 11.73
CA PRO A 43 -3.48 -2.52 11.05
C PRO A 43 -3.63 -2.60 9.52
N VAL A 44 -3.01 -1.64 8.83
CA VAL A 44 -2.78 -1.69 7.38
C VAL A 44 -1.37 -2.20 7.12
N HIS A 45 -1.25 -3.21 6.26
CA HIS A 45 0.04 -3.76 5.84
C HIS A 45 0.45 -3.17 4.49
N LEU A 46 1.63 -2.55 4.45
CA LEU A 46 2.27 -2.03 3.24
C LEU A 46 3.35 -3.00 2.80
N GLN A 47 3.15 -3.65 1.66
CA GLN A 47 3.95 -4.77 1.18
C GLN A 47 4.61 -4.45 -0.15
N ILE A 48 5.86 -4.91 -0.33
CA ILE A 48 6.58 -4.85 -1.60
C ILE A 48 7.05 -6.24 -1.98
N LYS A 49 6.81 -6.61 -3.23
CA LYS A 49 7.46 -7.74 -3.90
C LYS A 49 8.31 -7.21 -5.05
N THR A 50 9.62 -7.43 -4.95
CA THR A 50 10.56 -7.10 -6.03
C THR A 50 10.74 -8.32 -6.94
N PRO A 51 11.17 -8.12 -8.20
CA PRO A 51 11.45 -9.23 -9.11
C PRO A 51 12.68 -10.08 -8.71
N GLU A 52 13.60 -9.52 -7.92
CA GLU A 52 14.81 -10.21 -7.45
C GLU A 52 14.55 -11.09 -6.22
N SER A 53 13.49 -10.81 -5.47
CA SER A 53 13.20 -11.48 -4.20
C SER A 53 11.93 -12.31 -4.28
N THR A 54 12.00 -13.53 -3.79
CA THR A 54 10.80 -14.34 -3.51
C THR A 54 10.10 -13.91 -2.22
N ALA A 55 10.81 -13.22 -1.32
CA ALA A 55 10.27 -12.70 -0.08
C ALA A 55 9.51 -11.39 -0.30
N VAL A 56 8.37 -11.27 0.36
CA VAL A 56 7.60 -10.03 0.45
C VAL A 56 8.12 -9.22 1.63
N LEU A 57 8.56 -7.99 1.37
CA LEU A 57 8.88 -7.02 2.41
C LEU A 57 7.58 -6.43 2.92
N SER A 58 7.43 -6.25 4.23
CA SER A 58 6.20 -5.72 4.83
C SER A 58 6.51 -4.68 5.91
N ASN A 59 5.79 -3.57 5.88
CA ASN A 59 5.67 -2.62 6.98
C ASN A 59 4.23 -2.64 7.50
N THR A 60 4.03 -2.32 8.78
CA THR A 60 2.72 -2.33 9.41
C THR A 60 2.41 -0.93 9.92
N VAL A 61 1.27 -0.38 9.50
CA VAL A 61 0.77 0.93 9.90
C VAL A 61 -0.42 0.72 10.82
N SER A 62 -0.31 1.21 12.05
CA SER A 62 -1.45 1.23 12.98
C SER A 62 -2.56 2.10 12.40
N TYR A 63 -3.81 1.63 12.47
CA TYR A 63 -4.97 2.42 12.03
C TYR A 63 -5.07 3.75 12.80
N MET A 64 -4.66 3.80 14.08
CA MET A 64 -4.65 5.03 14.88
C MET A 64 -3.63 6.06 14.38
N ALA A 65 -2.63 5.65 13.60
CA ALA A 65 -1.67 6.57 13.01
C ALA A 65 -2.21 7.25 11.74
N ILE A 66 -3.25 6.66 11.11
CA ILE A 66 -3.90 7.16 9.91
C ILE A 66 -4.91 8.24 10.33
N PRO A 67 -4.77 9.48 9.86
CA PRO A 67 -5.69 10.55 10.26
C PRO A 67 -7.08 10.37 9.64
N LEU A 68 -8.09 10.86 10.36
CA LEU A 68 -9.44 11.01 9.83
C LEU A 68 -9.51 12.23 8.91
N ARG A 69 -10.08 12.08 7.72
CA ARG A 69 -10.41 13.15 6.74
C ARG A 69 -9.24 13.96 6.17
N ASP A 70 -8.02 13.75 6.65
CA ASP A 70 -6.79 14.29 6.10
C ASP A 70 -5.93 13.17 5.54
N PHE A 71 -5.09 13.47 4.55
CA PHE A 71 -4.11 12.52 4.05
C PHE A 71 -2.79 12.67 4.80
N LYS A 72 -2.19 11.53 5.15
CA LYS A 72 -0.82 11.46 5.64
C LYS A 72 -0.05 10.39 4.90
N ASP A 73 1.22 10.67 4.66
CA ASP A 73 2.14 9.81 3.96
C ASP A 73 2.70 8.70 4.88
N PHE A 74 2.73 7.48 4.35
CA PHE A 74 3.29 6.31 5.02
C PHE A 74 4.20 5.53 4.08
N SER A 75 5.35 5.14 4.62
CA SER A 75 6.37 4.43 3.85
C SER A 75 6.12 2.92 3.82
N PHE A 76 6.26 2.36 2.64
CA PHE A 76 6.56 0.95 2.46
C PHE A 76 7.99 0.65 2.97
N PRO A 77 8.37 -0.63 3.14
CA PRO A 77 9.77 -1.00 3.36
C PRO A 77 10.68 -0.48 2.25
N SER A 78 11.90 -0.09 2.60
CA SER A 78 12.93 0.25 1.61
C SER A 78 13.40 -1.01 0.88
N PHE A 79 13.76 -0.85 -0.39
CA PHE A 79 14.33 -1.93 -1.19
C PHE A 79 15.42 -1.40 -2.14
N LYS A 80 16.26 -2.32 -2.59
CA LYS A 80 17.36 -2.04 -3.52
C LYS A 80 17.40 -3.12 -4.59
N LEU A 81 17.50 -2.70 -5.85
CA LEU A 81 17.75 -3.61 -6.97
C LEU A 81 19.27 -3.82 -7.11
N THR A 82 19.67 -5.07 -7.20
CA THR A 82 21.07 -5.52 -7.19
C THR A 82 21.49 -6.18 -8.49
N THR A 83 20.55 -6.56 -9.35
CA THR A 83 20.81 -7.18 -10.65
C THR A 83 20.16 -6.40 -11.79
N PRO A 84 20.69 -6.51 -13.03
CA PRO A 84 20.05 -5.94 -14.20
C PRO A 84 18.64 -6.51 -14.35
N ILE A 85 17.67 -5.62 -14.52
CA ILE A 85 16.28 -5.98 -14.69
C ILE A 85 15.96 -6.03 -16.18
N ASP A 86 15.53 -7.21 -16.66
CA ASP A 86 14.94 -7.33 -17.99
C ASP A 86 13.65 -6.50 -18.08
N SER A 87 13.41 -5.88 -19.23
CA SER A 87 12.13 -5.25 -19.56
C SER A 87 11.00 -6.26 -19.34
N ASN A 88 9.92 -5.87 -18.62
CA ASN A 88 8.74 -6.65 -18.19
C ASN A 88 8.78 -7.24 -16.77
N LYS A 89 9.80 -6.97 -15.96
CA LYS A 89 9.77 -7.33 -14.54
C LYS A 89 9.10 -6.22 -13.72
N MET A 90 8.02 -6.58 -13.02
CA MET A 90 7.26 -5.62 -12.22
C MET A 90 7.65 -5.69 -10.74
N ILE A 91 7.77 -4.52 -10.11
CA ILE A 91 7.64 -4.37 -8.67
C ILE A 91 6.15 -4.29 -8.36
N THR A 92 5.71 -5.08 -7.38
CA THR A 92 4.33 -5.05 -6.89
C THR A 92 4.31 -4.41 -5.51
N LEU A 93 3.59 -3.30 -5.38
CA LEU A 93 3.28 -2.67 -4.09
C LEU A 93 1.84 -3.00 -3.72
N THR A 94 1.62 -3.46 -2.50
CA THR A 94 0.28 -3.84 -2.00
C THR A 94 0.03 -3.20 -0.65
N ALA A 95 -1.04 -2.41 -0.54
CA ALA A 95 -1.59 -1.99 0.74
C ALA A 95 -2.83 -2.84 1.05
N LYS A 96 -2.87 -3.48 2.21
CA LYS A 96 -4.01 -4.34 2.58
C LYS A 96 -4.37 -4.27 4.05
N THR A 97 -5.65 -4.45 4.33
CA THR A 97 -6.18 -4.63 5.69
C THR A 97 -7.42 -5.51 5.64
N ASN A 98 -7.65 -6.26 6.72
CA ASN A 98 -8.85 -7.07 6.92
C ASN A 98 -9.45 -6.63 8.26
N GLN A 99 -10.73 -6.28 8.31
CA GLN A 99 -11.42 -5.88 9.53
C GLN A 99 -12.63 -6.77 9.75
N GLU A 100 -12.88 -7.23 10.98
CA GLU A 100 -13.99 -8.14 11.30
C GLU A 100 -15.10 -7.41 12.08
N ALA A 101 -15.36 -6.13 11.75
CA ALA A 101 -16.30 -5.28 12.46
C ALA A 101 -17.04 -4.28 11.57
N LYS A 102 -18.07 -3.64 12.13
CA LYS A 102 -18.76 -2.52 11.49
C LYS A 102 -17.87 -1.28 11.59
N LEU A 103 -17.33 -0.85 10.46
CA LEU A 103 -16.45 0.32 10.38
C LEU A 103 -17.27 1.61 10.30
N ASN A 104 -16.91 2.60 11.12
CA ASN A 104 -17.43 3.97 11.02
C ASN A 104 -16.61 4.87 10.08
N SER A 105 -15.57 4.32 9.45
CA SER A 105 -14.75 5.01 8.46
C SER A 105 -14.17 4.05 7.43
N MET A 106 -13.92 4.56 6.22
CA MET A 106 -13.38 3.84 5.08
C MET A 106 -11.93 4.25 4.81
N LEU A 107 -11.06 3.29 4.55
CA LEU A 107 -9.68 3.56 4.16
C LEU A 107 -9.60 4.04 2.71
N LEU A 108 -9.05 5.24 2.56
CA LEU A 108 -8.71 5.85 1.27
C LEU A 108 -7.21 5.82 1.06
N PHE A 109 -6.81 5.64 -0.20
CA PHE A 109 -5.43 5.76 -0.65
C PHE A 109 -5.31 6.94 -1.62
N SER A 110 -4.17 7.62 -1.60
CA SER A 110 -3.80 8.58 -2.64
C SER A 110 -3.77 7.89 -4.01
N ASN A 111 -3.96 8.66 -5.07
CA ASN A 111 -3.83 8.18 -6.45
C ASN A 111 -2.38 8.11 -6.95
N THR A 112 -1.41 8.45 -6.09
CA THR A 112 0.02 8.50 -6.39
C THR A 112 0.85 7.80 -5.31
N ILE A 113 1.86 7.04 -5.73
CA ILE A 113 2.94 6.53 -4.88
C ILE A 113 4.19 7.32 -5.24
N ILE A 114 4.91 7.77 -4.23
CA ILE A 114 6.16 8.52 -4.36
C ILE A 114 7.29 7.57 -3.99
N MET A 115 8.27 7.32 -4.87
CA MET A 115 9.43 6.46 -4.58
C MET A 115 10.66 7.22 -4.08
N ASP A 116 10.54 8.53 -3.85
CA ASP A 116 11.67 9.44 -3.82
C ASP A 116 12.11 9.87 -2.41
N GLU A 117 13.33 9.48 -2.04
CA GLU A 117 14.19 10.25 -1.14
C GLU A 117 15.56 10.49 -1.81
N GLY A 118 15.59 11.21 -2.95
CA GLY A 118 16.79 11.87 -3.47
C GLY A 118 17.16 11.66 -4.94
N ASN A 119 16.36 11.00 -5.79
CA ASN A 119 16.63 10.84 -7.22
C ASN A 119 15.34 10.91 -8.06
N PRO A 120 15.34 11.63 -9.21
CA PRO A 120 14.14 11.89 -9.97
C PRO A 120 13.56 10.60 -10.56
N THR A 121 12.56 10.05 -9.90
CA THR A 121 11.58 9.16 -10.52
C THR A 121 10.35 10.01 -10.80
N GLY A 122 9.87 10.02 -12.04
CA GLY A 122 8.63 10.74 -12.38
C GLY A 122 7.47 10.23 -11.52
N PRO A 123 6.38 11.01 -11.37
CA PRO A 123 5.22 10.59 -10.59
C PRO A 123 4.70 9.24 -11.10
N LEU A 124 4.61 8.27 -10.19
CA LEU A 124 4.09 6.94 -10.53
C LEU A 124 2.57 7.00 -10.56
N SER A 125 2.00 6.84 -11.76
CA SER A 125 0.56 6.73 -11.94
C SER A 125 0.09 5.36 -11.46
N ILE A 126 -0.79 5.33 -10.46
CA ILE A 126 -1.33 4.10 -9.94
C ILE A 126 -2.53 3.65 -10.77
N ARG A 127 -2.60 2.34 -11.08
CA ARG A 127 -3.86 1.65 -11.39
C ARG A 127 -4.19 0.73 -10.24
N TRP A 128 -5.05 1.18 -9.34
CA TRP A 128 -5.52 0.35 -8.24
C TRP A 128 -6.50 -0.71 -8.77
N SER A 129 -6.26 -1.96 -8.40
CA SER A 129 -7.35 -2.95 -8.32
C SER A 129 -7.80 -2.98 -6.87
N LEU A 130 -8.90 -2.28 -6.55
CA LEU A 130 -9.52 -2.32 -5.23
C LEU A 130 -10.57 -3.43 -5.22
N GLN A 131 -10.40 -4.40 -4.34
CA GLN A 131 -11.43 -5.39 -4.05
C GLN A 131 -11.96 -5.12 -2.66
N PHE A 132 -13.28 -4.93 -2.56
CA PHE A 132 -14.03 -4.86 -1.31
C PHE A 132 -14.96 -6.06 -1.27
N SER A 133 -14.82 -6.92 -0.27
CA SER A 133 -15.83 -7.91 0.08
C SER A 133 -16.39 -7.55 1.45
N ALA A 134 -17.71 -7.47 1.52
CA ALA A 134 -18.46 -7.47 2.76
C ALA A 134 -19.26 -8.78 2.78
N GLU A 135 -18.85 -9.73 3.61
CA GLU A 135 -19.60 -10.96 3.80
C GLU A 135 -20.72 -10.70 4.82
N TYR A 136 -21.96 -10.98 4.39
CA TYR A 136 -23.14 -10.97 5.25
C TYR A 136 -23.62 -12.41 5.37
N ASP A 137 -23.53 -12.99 6.58
CA ASP A 137 -24.23 -14.24 6.87
C ASP A 137 -25.75 -13.99 6.80
N ALA A 138 -26.44 -14.83 6.01
CA ALA A 138 -27.89 -14.77 5.75
C ALA A 138 -28.75 -15.23 6.94
#